data_AF-A0A6C2U1A1-F1
#
_entry.id   AF-A0A6C2U1A1-F1
#
_cell.length_a   1.000
_cell.length_b   1.000
_cell.length_c   1.000
_cell.angle_alpha   90.00
_cell.angle_beta   90.00
_cell.angle_gamma   90.00
#
_symmetry.space_group_name_H-M   'P 1'
#
loop_
_entity.id
_entity.type
_entity.pdbx_description
1 polymer ?
#
loop_
_entity_poly.entity_id
_entity_poly.type
_entity_poly.pdbx_seq_one_letter_code
_entity_poly.pdbx_strand_id
1 'polypeptide(L)'
;MSRYYEASVEIEQPDKSRREQIIEACCEEWAFDKESFQDFERGNGAKGIEAVAQDRLCGGETEDEFAARIAAAIWTANGGYCRVVVNALYLEELPYEAYPMEEAEYEEIMNGAES
;
A
#
# COMPACT_ATOMS: atom_id res chain seq x y z
N MET A 1 -6.98 -8.07 -20.15
CA MET A 1 -5.84 -7.15 -19.97
C MET A 1 -5.58 -7.11 -18.48
N SER A 2 -4.32 -7.25 -18.06
CA SER A 2 -3.90 -6.97 -16.69
C SER A 2 -3.58 -5.48 -16.59
N ARG A 3 -3.87 -4.88 -15.44
CA ARG A 3 -3.60 -3.46 -15.16
C ARG A 3 -2.70 -3.36 -13.95
N TYR A 4 -1.65 -2.55 -14.01
CA TYR A 4 -0.69 -2.40 -12.92
C TYR A 4 -1.13 -1.35 -11.89
N TYR A 5 -1.16 -1.73 -10.61
CA TYR A 5 -1.59 -0.88 -9.50
C TYR A 5 -0.59 -0.90 -8.35
N GLU A 6 -0.54 0.21 -7.62
CA GLU A 6 -0.13 0.24 -6.22
C GLU A 6 -1.37 0.13 -5.34
N ALA A 7 -1.36 -0.82 -4.40
CA ALA A 7 -2.39 -0.97 -3.40
C ALA A 7 -1.81 -0.63 -2.02
N SER A 8 -2.56 0.12 -1.22
CA SER A 8 -2.30 0.26 0.20
C SER A 8 -3.49 -0.23 1.02
N VAL A 9 -3.18 -0.80 2.18
CA VAL A 9 -4.19 -1.22 3.16
C VAL A 9 -3.92 -0.52 4.48
N GLU A 10 -4.96 0.04 5.08
CA GLU A 10 -4.95 0.54 6.45
C GLU A 10 -5.99 -0.22 7.27
N ILE A 11 -5.54 -0.86 8.35
CA ILE A 11 -6.38 -1.67 9.23
C ILE A 11 -6.40 -1.01 10.60
N GLU A 12 -7.48 -0.31 10.90
CA GLU A 12 -7.67 0.44 12.14
C GLU A 12 -8.25 -0.47 13.24
N GLN A 13 -7.61 -0.42 14.41
CA GLN A 13 -8.00 -1.12 15.63
C GLN A 13 -8.28 -2.63 15.43
N PRO A 14 -7.41 -3.40 14.74
CA PRO A 14 -7.57 -4.84 14.63
C PRO A 14 -7.45 -5.54 15.99
N ASP A 15 -7.96 -6.76 16.08
CA ASP A 15 -7.66 -7.63 17.21
C ASP A 15 -6.15 -7.93 17.22
N LYS A 16 -5.46 -7.39 18.22
CA LYS A 16 -4.00 -7.52 18.37
C LYS A 16 -3.55 -8.97 18.49
N SER A 17 -4.40 -9.86 19.01
CA SER A 17 -4.08 -11.29 19.11
C SER A 17 -4.08 -12.01 17.76
N ARG A 18 -4.67 -11.38 16.73
CA ARG A 18 -4.83 -11.91 15.38
C ARG A 18 -3.95 -11.23 14.33
N ARG A 19 -2.99 -10.40 14.78
CA ARG A 19 -2.15 -9.58 13.90
C ARG A 19 -1.47 -10.42 12.81
N GLU A 20 -0.82 -11.53 13.17
CA GLU A 20 -0.10 -12.37 12.22
C GLU A 20 -1.05 -12.99 11.19
N GLN A 21 -2.23 -13.45 11.60
CA GLN A 21 -3.23 -14.02 10.69
C GLN A 21 -3.77 -12.96 9.72
N ILE A 22 -3.96 -11.73 10.20
CA ILE A 22 -4.41 -10.62 9.35
C ILE A 22 -3.34 -10.27 8.30
N ILE A 23 -2.08 -10.20 8.70
CA ILE A 23 -0.96 -9.94 7.78
C ILE A 23 -0.86 -11.06 6.74
N GLU A 24 -0.93 -12.32 7.18
CA GLU A 24 -0.90 -13.48 6.28
C GLU A 24 -2.05 -13.45 5.26
N ALA A 25 -3.27 -13.16 5.71
CA ALA A 25 -4.42 -13.02 4.80
C ALA A 25 -4.22 -11.90 3.78
N CYS A 26 -3.60 -10.77 4.15
CA CYS A 26 -3.27 -9.72 3.18
C CYS A 26 -2.26 -10.20 2.14
N CYS A 27 -1.20 -10.89 2.56
CA CYS A 27 -0.16 -11.45 1.68
C CYS A 27 -0.68 -12.55 0.74
N GLU A 28 -1.73 -13.26 1.12
CA GLU A 28 -2.39 -14.27 0.26
C GLU A 28 -3.25 -13.62 -0.83
N GLU A 29 -3.90 -12.50 -0.51
CA GLU A 29 -4.79 -11.80 -1.43
C GLU A 29 -4.05 -10.85 -2.38
N TRP A 30 -2.88 -10.35 -1.99
CA TRP A 30 -2.08 -9.42 -2.77
C TRP A 30 -0.60 -9.52 -2.44
N ALA A 31 0.27 -8.99 -3.29
CA ALA A 31 1.72 -9.07 -3.19
C ALA A 31 2.35 -8.23 -2.05
N PHE A 32 1.67 -8.11 -0.90
CA PHE A 32 2.25 -7.51 0.29
C PHE A 32 3.34 -8.42 0.87
N ASP A 33 4.45 -7.81 1.29
CA ASP A 33 5.48 -8.49 2.07
C ASP A 33 5.16 -8.38 3.56
N LYS A 34 5.35 -9.46 4.33
CA LYS A 34 5.13 -9.45 5.79
C LYS A 34 5.95 -8.37 6.50
N GLU A 35 7.14 -8.08 5.97
CA GLU A 35 8.06 -7.06 6.50
C GLU A 35 7.65 -5.63 6.17
N SER A 36 6.76 -5.42 5.18
CA SER A 36 6.25 -4.09 4.82
C SER A 36 5.18 -3.56 5.78
N PHE A 37 4.63 -4.42 6.65
CA PHE A 37 3.61 -4.03 7.61
C PHE A 37 4.20 -3.23 8.77
N GLN A 38 3.73 -1.99 8.91
CA GLN A 38 4.12 -1.08 9.97
C GLN A 38 2.93 -0.67 10.82
N ASP A 39 3.19 -0.36 12.10
CA ASP A 39 2.21 0.23 12.98
C ASP A 39 2.04 1.72 12.69
N PHE A 40 0.81 2.21 12.76
CA PHE A 40 0.52 3.64 12.68
C PHE A 40 -0.29 4.13 13.88
N GLU A 41 -0.15 5.43 14.14
CA GLU A 41 -1.04 6.20 15.01
C GLU A 41 -1.38 7.52 14.31
N ARG A 42 -2.66 7.76 14.05
CA ARG A 42 -3.14 8.99 13.40
C ARG A 42 -3.47 10.05 14.46
N GLY A 43 -3.52 11.32 14.07
CA GLY A 43 -3.77 12.45 14.97
C GLY A 43 -5.14 12.44 15.69
N ASN A 44 -6.09 11.63 15.22
CA ASN A 44 -7.38 11.38 15.88
C ASN A 44 -7.33 10.26 16.94
N GLY A 45 -6.15 9.68 17.20
CA GLY A 45 -5.94 8.56 18.13
C GLY A 45 -6.23 7.18 17.54
N ALA A 46 -6.58 7.07 16.25
CA ALA A 46 -6.69 5.78 15.58
C ALA A 46 -5.32 5.12 15.50
N LYS A 47 -5.24 3.86 15.91
CA LYS A 47 -4.03 3.03 15.83
C LYS A 47 -4.32 1.81 14.99
N GLY A 48 -3.34 1.35 14.23
CA GLY A 48 -3.55 0.26 13.30
C GLY A 48 -2.27 -0.23 12.67
N ILE A 49 -2.43 -1.03 11.62
CA ILE A 49 -1.34 -1.49 10.77
C ILE A 49 -1.60 -1.09 9.33
N GLU A 50 -0.54 -0.76 8.61
CA GLU A 50 -0.60 -0.44 7.19
C GLU A 50 0.52 -1.10 6.41
N ALA A 51 0.27 -1.34 5.13
CA ALA A 51 1.24 -1.84 4.17
C ALA A 51 0.91 -1.31 2.76
N VAL A 52 1.91 -1.30 1.90
CA VAL A 52 1.81 -0.90 0.49
C VAL A 52 2.50 -1.95 -0.36
N ALA A 53 1.89 -2.29 -1.49
CA ALA A 53 2.48 -3.21 -2.46
C ALA A 53 1.96 -2.94 -3.87
N GLN A 54 2.75 -3.34 -4.88
CA GLN A 54 2.40 -3.15 -6.28
C GLN A 54 2.25 -4.50 -6.97
N ASP A 55 1.15 -4.68 -7.70
CA ASP A 55 0.95 -5.86 -8.55
C ASP A 55 -0.11 -5.57 -9.63
N ARG A 56 -0.39 -6.58 -10.46
CA ARG A 56 -1.35 -6.52 -11.54
C ARG A 56 -2.70 -7.07 -11.12
N LEU A 57 -3.73 -6.23 -11.21
CA LEU A 57 -5.11 -6.71 -11.19
C LEU A 57 -5.34 -7.58 -12.43
N CYS A 58 -5.65 -8.85 -12.21
CA CYS A 58 -5.85 -9.87 -13.23
C CYS A 58 -7.33 -10.26 -13.32
N GLY A 59 -7.78 -10.67 -14.51
CA GLY A 59 -9.12 -11.26 -14.67
C GLY A 59 -10.28 -10.28 -14.87
N GLY A 60 -10.03 -8.97 -14.94
CA GLY A 60 -11.09 -7.97 -15.16
C GLY A 60 -11.84 -7.56 -13.89
N GLU A 61 -11.29 -7.88 -12.72
CA GLU A 61 -11.72 -7.37 -11.42
C GLU A 61 -11.69 -5.83 -11.42
N THR A 62 -12.74 -5.22 -10.88
CA THR A 62 -12.82 -3.77 -10.61
C THR A 62 -12.14 -3.41 -9.29
N GLU A 63 -11.78 -2.15 -9.09
CA GLU A 63 -11.16 -1.69 -7.84
C GLU A 63 -12.08 -1.90 -6.63
N ASP A 64 -13.39 -1.77 -6.81
CA ASP A 64 -14.39 -2.04 -5.76
C ASP A 64 -14.43 -3.53 -5.37
N GLU A 65 -14.38 -4.43 -6.35
CA GLU A 65 -14.33 -5.88 -6.12
C GLU A 65 -13.02 -6.29 -5.44
N PHE A 66 -11.90 -5.71 -5.87
CA PHE A 66 -10.59 -5.89 -5.23
C PHE A 66 -10.62 -5.44 -3.77
N ALA A 67 -11.11 -4.24 -3.49
CA ALA A 67 -11.22 -3.71 -2.13
C ALA A 67 -12.13 -4.59 -1.25
N ALA A 68 -13.25 -5.05 -1.80
CA ALA A 68 -14.18 -5.94 -1.10
C ALA A 68 -13.53 -7.30 -0.76
N ARG A 69 -12.75 -7.86 -1.68
CA ARG A 69 -12.00 -9.11 -1.47
C ARG A 69 -10.98 -8.99 -0.34
N ILE A 70 -10.14 -7.95 -0.37
CA ILE A 70 -9.16 -7.66 0.68
C ILE A 70 -9.83 -7.47 2.04
N ALA A 71 -10.90 -6.67 2.10
CA ALA A 71 -11.63 -6.44 3.35
C ALA A 71 -12.25 -7.72 3.90
N ALA A 72 -12.83 -8.57 3.05
CA ALA A 72 -13.41 -9.85 3.46
C ALA A 72 -12.36 -10.81 4.05
N ALA A 73 -11.18 -10.90 3.44
CA ALA A 73 -10.07 -11.70 3.95
C ALA A 73 -9.60 -11.20 5.33
N ILE A 74 -9.43 -9.88 5.46
CA ILE A 74 -9.04 -9.24 6.73
C ILE A 74 -10.07 -9.50 7.82
N TRP A 75 -11.37 -9.31 7.56
CA TRP A 75 -12.41 -9.55 8.57
C TRP A 75 -12.50 -11.02 8.98
N THR A 76 -12.28 -11.94 8.04
CA THR A 76 -12.23 -13.37 8.31
C THR A 76 -11.06 -13.71 9.24
N ALA A 77 -9.86 -13.21 8.92
CA ALA A 77 -8.67 -13.41 9.74
C ALA A 77 -8.78 -12.73 11.12
N ASN A 78 -9.28 -11.50 11.15
CA ASN A 78 -9.55 -10.72 12.36
C ASN A 78 -10.67 -11.33 13.23
N GLY A 79 -11.50 -12.22 12.68
CA GLY A 79 -12.60 -12.85 13.42
C GLY A 79 -13.77 -11.92 13.71
N GLY A 80 -13.88 -10.82 12.96
CA GLY A 80 -14.88 -9.79 13.16
C GLY A 80 -14.58 -8.53 12.38
N TYR A 81 -15.52 -7.59 12.43
CA TYR A 81 -15.36 -6.29 11.80
C TYR A 81 -14.23 -5.48 12.46
N CYS A 82 -13.35 -4.94 11.64
CA CYS A 82 -12.47 -3.81 11.94
C CYS A 82 -12.56 -2.82 10.78
N ARG A 83 -12.16 -1.57 10.99
CA ARG A 83 -12.19 -0.59 9.91
C ARG A 83 -11.01 -0.86 8.97
N VAL A 84 -11.31 -1.09 7.69
CA VAL A 84 -10.33 -1.33 6.63
C VAL A 84 -10.48 -0.24 5.58
N VAL A 85 -9.37 0.35 5.17
CA VAL A 85 -9.29 1.23 4.00
C VAL A 85 -8.35 0.58 3.00
N VAL A 86 -8.84 0.36 1.78
CA VAL A 86 -8.04 -0.13 0.66
C VAL A 86 -7.96 0.99 -0.35
N ASN A 87 -6.76 1.42 -0.69
CA ASN A 87 -6.52 2.37 -1.77
C ASN A 87 -5.90 1.61 -2.94
N ALA A 88 -6.42 1.79 -4.15
CA ALA A 88 -5.86 1.25 -5.38
C ALA A 88 -5.51 2.41 -6.32
N LEU A 89 -4.23 2.60 -6.60
CA LEU A 89 -3.69 3.62 -7.48
C LEU A 89 -3.25 2.98 -8.79
N TYR A 90 -3.90 3.37 -9.90
CA TYR A 90 -3.54 2.90 -11.23
C TYR A 90 -2.24 3.55 -11.71
N LEU A 91 -1.24 2.75 -12.07
CA LEU A 91 0.12 3.22 -12.34
C LEU A 91 0.45 3.40 -13.84
N GLU A 92 -0.39 2.93 -14.76
CA GLU A 92 -0.03 2.93 -16.20
C GLU A 92 -0.28 4.28 -16.91
N GLU A 93 -1.12 5.15 -16.35
CA GLU A 93 -1.48 6.45 -16.95
C GLU A 93 -0.99 7.66 -16.13
N LEU A 94 -0.07 7.45 -15.18
CA LEU A 94 0.50 8.55 -14.41
C LEU A 94 1.45 9.41 -15.26
N PRO A 95 1.48 10.74 -15.07
CA PRO A 95 2.47 11.59 -15.71
C PRO A 95 3.88 11.16 -15.27
N TYR A 96 4.74 10.86 -16.25
CA TYR A 96 6.14 10.49 -16.03
C TYR A 96 7.04 11.40 -16.87
N GLU A 97 8.03 12.01 -16.23
CA GLU A 97 9.08 12.79 -16.88
C GLU A 97 10.44 12.31 -16.37
N ALA A 98 11.39 12.14 -17.27
CA ALA A 98 12.76 11.77 -16.93
C ALA A 98 13.65 13.02 -16.98
N TYR A 99 14.33 13.29 -15.87
CA TYR A 99 15.30 14.38 -15.77
C TYR A 99 16.70 13.76 -15.66
N PRO A 100 17.45 13.63 -16.77
CA PRO A 100 18.84 13.21 -16.70
C PRO A 100 19.64 14.27 -15.95
N MET A 101 20.45 13.84 -14.97
CA MET A 101 21.35 14.72 -14.22
C MET A 101 22.73 14.64 -14.85
N GLU A 102 23.15 15.70 -15.52
CA GLU A 102 24.42 15.80 -16.23
C GLU A 102 25.53 16.33 -15.32
N GLU A 103 26.79 16.13 -15.73
CA GLU A 103 27.98 16.54 -14.94
C GLU A 103 28.00 18.04 -14.62
N ALA A 104 27.52 18.88 -15.54
CA ALA A 104 27.40 20.33 -15.32
C ALA A 104 26.40 20.66 -14.21
N GLU A 105 25.28 19.95 -14.13
CA GLU A 105 24.26 20.14 -13.08
C GLU A 105 24.78 19.67 -11.72
N TYR A 106 25.61 18.62 -11.69
CA TYR A 106 26.28 18.18 -10.47
C TYR A 106 27.16 19.28 -9.88
N GLU A 107 28.01 19.92 -10.70
CA GLU A 107 28.86 21.01 -10.22
C GLU A 107 28.04 22.20 -9.73
N GLU A 108 26.96 22.57 -10.43
CA GLU A 108 26.08 23.67 -10.03
C GLU A 108 25.33 23.37 -8.71
N ILE A 109 24.77 22.16 -8.55
CA ILE A 109 24.04 21.76 -7.34
C ILE A 109 24.99 21.68 -6.14
N MET A 110 26.16 21.06 -6.31
CA MET A 110 27.10 20.87 -5.20
C MET A 110 27.78 22.18 -4.78
N ASN A 111 28.09 23.08 -5.72
CA ASN A 111 28.66 24.39 -5.39
C ASN A 111 27.62 25.38 -4.85
N GLY A 112 26.33 25.20 -5.18
CA GLY A 112 25.22 26.00 -4.64
C GLY A 112 24.79 25.61 -3.22
N ALA A 113 25.08 24.39 -2.77
CA ALA A 113 24.72 23.90 -1.43
C ALA A 113 25.62 24.42 -0.30
N GLU A 114 26.75 25.08 -0.63
CA GLU A 114 27.70 25.66 0.33
C GLU A 114 27.51 27.18 0.56
N SER A 115 26.38 27.76 0.11
CA SER A 115 26.03 29.19 0.27
C SER A 115 25.20 29.48 1.51
#